data_AF-F0XWC6-F1
#
_entry.id   AF-F0XWC6-F1
#
_cell.length_a   1.000
_cell.length_b   1.000
_cell.length_c   1.000
_cell.angle_alpha   90.00
_cell.angle_beta   90.00
_cell.angle_gamma   90.00
#
_symmetry.space_group_name_H-M   'P 1'
#
loop_
_entity.id
_entity.type
_entity.pdbx_description
1 polymer ?
#
loop_
_entity_poly.entity_id
_entity_poly.type
_entity_poly.pdbx_seq_one_letter_code
_entity_poly.pdbx_strand_id
1 'polypeptide(L)'
;MRKAMGFAKYSRPIRERAVEDPRLNSLVRALLGDADFELYQDMALLKPPGGGREKPWHQDAAYFNLAADARVVGCWIALDAATPDNGCLVFERGGHARGELPHFPVRDYQLCDAEPRRDVVACPLPPGGLVLFHGRVPHGTATNASPRPR
;
A
#
# COMPACT_ATOMS: atom_id res chain seq x y z
N MET A 1 8.95 -16.25 -5.62
CA MET A 1 7.85 -15.87 -4.70
C MET A 1 7.59 -14.38 -4.86
N ARG A 2 6.34 -13.93 -5.10
CA ARG A 2 6.00 -12.50 -5.32
C ARG A 2 5.51 -11.79 -4.06
N LYS A 3 4.83 -12.53 -3.19
CA LYS A 3 4.27 -12.00 -1.94
C LYS A 3 4.41 -13.02 -0.81
N ALA A 4 4.70 -12.54 0.39
CA ALA A 4 4.55 -13.26 1.65
C ALA A 4 3.43 -12.59 2.45
N MET A 5 2.58 -13.37 3.12
CA MET A 5 1.41 -12.87 3.84
C MET A 5 1.41 -13.39 5.28
N GLY A 6 0.83 -12.63 6.21
CA GLY A 6 0.48 -13.16 7.53
C GLY A 6 1.68 -13.60 8.37
N PHE A 7 2.85 -12.99 8.17
CA PHE A 7 4.09 -13.34 8.85
C PHE A 7 4.28 -12.59 10.17
N ALA A 8 3.60 -11.47 10.38
CA ALA A 8 3.70 -10.70 11.63
C ALA A 8 3.35 -11.57 12.87
N LYS A 9 2.33 -12.44 12.77
CA LYS A 9 1.94 -13.33 13.87
C LYS A 9 2.98 -14.43 14.19
N TYR A 10 3.90 -14.73 13.27
CA TYR A 10 4.91 -15.76 13.42
C TYR A 10 6.29 -15.21 13.78
N SER A 11 6.49 -13.89 13.72
CA SER A 11 7.77 -13.24 13.97
C SER A 11 7.61 -12.09 14.96
N ARG A 12 7.93 -12.38 16.23
CA ARG A 12 7.92 -11.36 17.29
C ARG A 12 8.71 -10.11 16.92
N PRO A 13 9.94 -10.18 16.37
CA PRO A 13 10.69 -8.98 16.00
C PRO A 13 10.02 -8.14 14.91
N ILE A 14 9.31 -8.77 13.96
CA ILE A 14 8.56 -8.05 12.93
C ILE A 14 7.34 -7.39 13.56
N ARG A 15 6.58 -8.14 14.38
CA ARG A 15 5.39 -7.61 15.04
C ARG A 15 5.71 -6.38 15.89
N GLU A 16 6.75 -6.47 16.71
CA GLU A 16 7.15 -5.38 17.60
C GLU A 16 7.57 -4.11 16.84
N ARG A 17 8.18 -4.25 15.66
CA ARG A 17 8.73 -3.11 14.89
C ARG A 17 7.82 -2.56 13.81
N ALA A 18 6.99 -3.40 13.20
CA ALA A 18 6.17 -3.04 12.03
C ALA A 18 4.67 -2.99 12.33
N VAL A 19 4.25 -3.38 13.54
CA VAL A 19 2.84 -3.42 13.93
C VAL A 19 2.63 -2.75 15.29
N GLU A 20 3.45 -3.08 16.28
CA GLU A 20 3.26 -2.62 17.67
C GLU A 20 4.11 -1.39 18.02
N ASP A 21 4.91 -0.86 17.08
CA ASP A 21 5.77 0.30 17.34
C ASP A 21 4.93 1.51 17.76
N PRO A 22 5.13 2.08 18.96
CA PRO A 22 4.32 3.20 19.45
C PRO A 22 4.35 4.43 18.54
N ARG A 23 5.46 4.65 17.82
CA ARG A 23 5.61 5.78 16.90
C ARG A 23 4.72 5.59 15.67
N LEU A 24 4.69 4.38 15.12
CA LEU A 24 3.80 4.03 14.01
C LEU A 24 2.34 4.14 14.44
N ASN A 25 2.01 3.56 15.59
CA ASN A 25 0.65 3.57 16.11
C ASN A 25 0.13 4.97 16.42
N SER A 26 0.99 5.88 16.88
CA SER A 26 0.61 7.29 17.06
C SER A 26 0.24 7.96 15.72
N LEU A 27 0.98 7.70 14.64
CA LEU A 27 0.65 8.23 13.31
C LEU A 27 -0.65 7.64 12.75
N VAL A 28 -0.87 6.34 12.96
CA VAL A 28 -2.10 5.66 12.54
C VAL A 28 -3.31 6.22 13.30
N ARG A 29 -3.21 6.44 14.62
CA ARG A 29 -4.28 7.07 15.43
C ARG A 29 -4.66 8.45 14.91
N ALA A 30 -3.66 9.27 14.55
CA ALA A 30 -3.90 10.59 13.99
C ALA A 30 -4.70 10.56 12.68
N LEU A 31 -4.55 9.50 11.87
CA LEU A 31 -5.30 9.32 10.62
C LEU A 31 -6.68 8.69 10.82
N LEU A 32 -6.82 7.77 11.79
CA LEU A 32 -8.08 7.08 12.07
C LEU A 32 -9.02 7.88 12.98
N GLY A 33 -8.50 8.84 13.75
CA GLY A 33 -9.27 9.69 14.66
C GLY A 33 -9.36 9.15 16.08
N ASP A 34 -8.22 8.70 16.64
CA ASP A 34 -8.05 8.18 18.00
C ASP A 34 -8.90 6.96 18.40
N ALA A 35 -9.64 6.36 17.46
CA ALA A 35 -10.32 5.09 17.66
C ALA A 35 -9.33 3.94 17.88
N ASP A 36 -9.80 2.88 18.54
CA ASP A 36 -9.09 1.61 18.55
C ASP A 36 -9.03 1.03 17.14
N PHE A 37 -7.91 0.39 16.83
CA PHE A 37 -7.64 -0.22 15.53
C PHE A 37 -6.87 -1.51 15.73
N GLU A 38 -6.94 -2.36 14.71
CA GLU A 38 -6.23 -3.64 14.67
C GLU A 38 -5.50 -3.81 13.34
N LEU A 39 -4.49 -4.68 13.34
CA LEU A 39 -3.86 -5.12 12.12
C LEU A 39 -4.81 -6.06 11.37
N TYR A 40 -5.37 -5.60 10.26
CA TYR A 40 -6.24 -6.42 9.44
C TYR A 40 -5.45 -7.38 8.53
N GLN A 41 -4.34 -6.92 7.95
CA GLN A 41 -3.51 -7.71 7.02
C GLN A 41 -2.06 -7.22 7.02
N ASP A 42 -1.11 -8.15 7.03
CA ASP A 42 0.30 -7.89 6.70
C ASP A 42 0.75 -8.65 5.45
N MET A 43 1.58 -7.98 4.64
CA MET A 43 2.20 -8.58 3.46
C MET A 43 3.57 -7.97 3.14
N ALA A 44 4.45 -8.78 2.55
CA ALA A 44 5.71 -8.36 1.96
C ALA A 44 5.61 -8.54 0.45
N LEU A 45 5.94 -7.50 -0.30
CA LEU A 45 5.78 -7.44 -1.76
C LEU A 45 7.16 -7.39 -2.40
N LEU A 46 7.50 -8.41 -3.18
CA LEU A 46 8.78 -8.50 -3.87
C LEU A 46 8.62 -8.10 -5.35
N LYS A 47 9.50 -7.23 -5.81
CA LYS A 47 9.70 -6.90 -7.23
C LYS A 47 11.13 -7.25 -7.65
N PRO A 48 11.33 -8.40 -8.31
CA PRO A 48 12.64 -8.76 -8.81
C PRO A 48 13.14 -7.77 -9.87
N PRO A 49 14.48 -7.65 -10.04
CA PRO A 49 15.09 -6.91 -11.14
C PRO A 49 14.55 -7.33 -12.51
N GLY A 50 14.50 -6.39 -13.45
CA GLY A 50 14.32 -6.67 -14.89
C GLY A 50 12.97 -7.27 -15.28
N GLY A 51 11.91 -7.04 -14.51
CA GLY A 51 10.58 -7.55 -14.85
C GLY A 51 9.61 -7.77 -13.69
N GLY A 52 9.89 -7.22 -12.50
CA GLY A 52 8.96 -7.32 -11.37
C GLY A 52 7.60 -6.70 -11.68
N ARG A 53 6.55 -7.53 -11.81
CA ARG A 53 5.22 -7.14 -12.29
C ARG A 53 4.60 -5.98 -11.51
N GLU A 54 4.01 -5.03 -12.25
CA GLU A 54 3.18 -3.94 -11.75
C GLU A 54 2.07 -4.37 -10.79
N LYS A 55 1.65 -3.43 -9.94
CA LYS A 55 0.38 -3.50 -9.22
C LYS A 55 -0.54 -2.47 -9.88
N PRO A 56 -1.62 -2.89 -10.57
CA PRO A 56 -2.57 -1.97 -11.20
C PRO A 56 -3.17 -0.98 -10.20
N TRP A 57 -3.79 0.07 -10.72
CA TRP A 57 -4.50 1.05 -9.91
C TRP A 57 -5.62 0.38 -9.10
N HIS A 58 -5.69 0.65 -7.80
CA HIS A 58 -6.65 0.07 -6.86
C HIS A 58 -6.86 0.99 -5.66
N GLN A 59 -7.89 0.69 -4.87
CA GLN A 59 -8.08 1.16 -3.50
C GLN A 59 -8.00 -0.06 -2.56
N ASP A 60 -7.19 -0.01 -1.51
CA ASP A 60 -7.04 -1.12 -0.56
C ASP A 60 -8.36 -1.49 0.11
N ALA A 61 -9.19 -0.49 0.43
CA ALA A 61 -10.49 -0.70 1.06
C ALA A 61 -11.40 -1.64 0.25
N ALA A 62 -11.25 -1.67 -1.08
CA ALA A 62 -12.05 -2.50 -1.96
C ALA A 62 -11.74 -4.00 -1.84
N TYR A 63 -10.58 -4.37 -1.28
CA TYR A 63 -10.24 -5.78 -1.04
C TYR A 63 -10.91 -6.36 0.20
N PHE A 64 -11.51 -5.52 1.05
CA PHE A 64 -12.02 -5.92 2.34
C PHE A 64 -13.54 -5.77 2.39
N ASN A 65 -14.21 -6.78 2.95
CA ASN A 65 -15.65 -6.71 3.19
C ASN A 65 -15.91 -6.02 4.55
N LEU A 66 -15.66 -4.71 4.59
CA LEU A 66 -15.82 -3.89 5.79
C LEU A 66 -17.11 -3.07 5.72
N ALA A 67 -17.56 -2.56 6.87
CA ALA A 67 -18.65 -1.61 6.93
C ALA A 67 -18.33 -0.33 6.13
N ALA A 68 -19.36 0.34 5.59
CA ALA A 68 -19.18 1.50 4.72
C ALA A 68 -18.47 2.70 5.39
N ASP A 69 -18.54 2.78 6.71
CA ASP A 69 -17.88 3.79 7.54
C ASP A 69 -16.52 3.35 8.08
N ALA A 70 -16.10 2.11 7.81
CA ALA A 70 -14.81 1.60 8.23
C ALA A 70 -13.68 2.38 7.55
N ARG A 71 -12.68 2.75 8.36
CA ARG A 71 -11.49 3.45 7.91
C ARG A 71 -10.32 2.48 7.82
N VAL A 72 -9.66 2.48 6.67
CA VAL A 72 -8.47 1.67 6.42
C VAL A 72 -7.30 2.61 6.21
N VAL A 73 -6.17 2.33 6.85
CA VAL A 73 -4.90 3.03 6.62
C VAL A 73 -3.87 2.00 6.16
N GLY A 74 -3.34 2.20 4.96
CA GLY A 74 -2.19 1.46 4.47
C GLY A 74 -0.91 1.99 5.11
N CYS A 75 -0.09 1.09 5.67
CA CYS A 75 1.25 1.40 6.16
C CYS A 75 2.26 0.65 5.30
N TRP A 76 3.02 1.36 4.46
CA TRP A 76 3.98 0.74 3.55
C TRP A 76 5.41 1.16 3.90
N ILE A 77 6.24 0.16 4.22
CA ILE A 77 7.64 0.35 4.60
C ILE A 77 8.53 -0.19 3.47
N ALA A 78 9.43 0.66 2.97
CA ALA A 78 10.46 0.26 2.02
C ALA A 78 11.52 -0.60 2.73
N LEU A 79 11.64 -1.88 2.35
CA LEU A 79 12.76 -2.71 2.82
C LEU A 79 14.01 -2.48 1.97
N ASP A 80 13.81 -2.27 0.67
CA ASP A 80 14.80 -1.81 -0.30
C ASP A 80 14.48 -0.37 -0.72
N ALA A 81 15.43 0.30 -1.38
CA ALA A 81 15.18 1.62 -1.96
C ALA A 81 14.05 1.53 -2.98
N ALA A 82 12.99 2.31 -2.82
CA ALA A 82 11.91 2.45 -3.77
C ALA A 82 12.11 3.71 -4.61
N THR A 83 12.24 3.53 -5.91
CA THR A 83 12.51 4.58 -6.89
C THR A 83 11.52 4.49 -8.06
N PRO A 84 11.37 5.55 -8.87
CA PRO A 84 10.48 5.49 -10.02
C PRO A 84 10.83 4.37 -11.02
N ASP A 85 12.12 4.10 -11.24
CA ASP A 85 12.59 3.06 -12.18
C ASP A 85 12.40 1.62 -11.68
N ASN A 86 12.34 1.40 -10.36
CA ASN A 86 12.10 0.08 -9.77
C ASN A 86 10.68 -0.13 -9.25
N GLY A 87 9.78 0.83 -9.54
CA GLY A 87 8.36 0.72 -9.29
C GLY A 87 7.97 1.06 -7.85
N CYS A 88 8.37 2.23 -7.37
CA CYS A 88 7.80 2.87 -6.17
C CYS A 88 6.28 3.04 -6.28
N LEU A 89 5.64 3.37 -5.16
CA LEU A 89 4.22 3.71 -5.14
C LEU A 89 3.96 4.99 -5.93
N VAL A 90 2.81 5.00 -6.60
CA VAL A 90 2.22 6.19 -7.21
C VAL A 90 0.81 6.36 -6.67
N PHE A 91 0.40 7.60 -6.44
CA PHE A 91 -0.89 7.96 -5.84
C PHE A 91 -1.61 8.99 -6.69
N GLU A 92 -2.93 8.93 -6.76
CA GLU A 92 -3.77 10.04 -7.23
C GLU A 92 -3.95 11.04 -6.09
N ARG A 93 -3.39 12.26 -6.21
CA ARG A 93 -3.48 13.26 -5.14
C ARG A 93 -4.94 13.59 -4.84
N GLY A 94 -5.33 13.51 -3.57
CA GLY A 94 -6.71 13.79 -3.12
C GLY A 94 -7.75 12.76 -3.57
N GLY A 95 -7.35 11.69 -4.28
CA GLY A 95 -8.30 10.74 -4.87
C GLY A 95 -9.18 9.99 -3.86
N HIS A 96 -8.75 9.91 -2.59
CA HIS A 96 -9.54 9.32 -1.50
C HIS A 96 -10.86 10.04 -1.23
N ALA A 97 -10.96 11.33 -1.54
CA ALA A 97 -12.19 12.12 -1.35
C ALA A 97 -13.31 11.73 -2.31
N ARG A 98 -13.01 10.95 -3.37
CA ARG A 98 -14.00 10.42 -4.32
C ARG A 98 -14.80 9.24 -3.75
N GLY A 99 -14.47 8.77 -2.55
CA GLY A 99 -15.09 7.58 -1.97
C GLY A 99 -14.64 6.30 -2.65
N GLU A 100 -15.46 5.26 -2.55
CA GLU A 100 -15.22 3.97 -3.20
C GLU A 100 -15.54 4.04 -4.69
N LEU A 101 -14.62 3.52 -5.48
CA LEU A 101 -14.71 3.48 -6.93
C LEU A 101 -15.00 2.05 -7.40
N PRO A 102 -15.62 1.88 -8.58
CA PRO A 102 -15.86 0.55 -9.14
C PRO A 102 -14.54 -0.22 -9.38
N HIS A 103 -14.44 -1.42 -8.81
CA HIS A 103 -13.33 -2.35 -9.01
C HIS A 103 -13.79 -3.57 -9.80
N PHE A 104 -12.89 -4.10 -10.64
CA PHE A 104 -13.19 -5.21 -11.54
C PHE A 104 -12.13 -6.31 -11.40
N PRO A 105 -12.53 -7.58 -11.26
CA PRO A 105 -11.61 -8.71 -11.12
C PRO A 105 -11.09 -9.19 -12.48
N VAL A 106 -10.32 -8.38 -13.19
CA VAL A 106 -9.81 -8.74 -14.54
C VAL A 106 -8.44 -9.42 -14.46
N ARG A 107 -7.43 -8.72 -13.92
CA ARG A 107 -6.07 -9.25 -13.68
C ARG A 107 -5.68 -9.26 -12.20
N ASP A 108 -6.42 -8.46 -11.43
CA ASP A 108 -6.42 -8.21 -10.00
C ASP A 108 -7.76 -7.52 -9.70
N TYR A 109 -8.06 -7.19 -8.44
CA TYR A 109 -9.19 -6.32 -8.11
C TYR A 109 -8.80 -4.86 -8.32
N GLN A 110 -8.97 -4.37 -9.55
CA GLN A 110 -8.38 -3.11 -10.01
C GLN A 110 -9.44 -2.10 -10.44
N LEU A 111 -9.08 -0.83 -10.35
CA LEU A 111 -9.72 0.25 -11.09
C LEU A 111 -9.29 0.07 -12.55
N CYS A 112 -10.18 -0.45 -13.41
CA CYS A 112 -9.91 -0.62 -14.85
C CYS A 112 -9.83 0.76 -15.55
N ASP A 113 -10.58 0.99 -16.64
CA ASP A 113 -10.57 2.26 -17.40
C ASP A 113 -11.01 3.50 -16.60
N ALA A 114 -11.20 3.37 -15.28
CA ALA A 114 -11.15 4.45 -14.31
C ALA A 114 -9.68 4.81 -13.99
N GLU A 115 -8.85 5.03 -15.02
CA GLU A 115 -7.48 5.53 -14.84
C GLU A 115 -7.49 6.78 -13.93
N PRO A 116 -6.46 6.96 -13.07
CA PRO A 116 -6.37 8.12 -12.19
C PRO A 116 -6.51 9.38 -13.03
N ARG A 117 -7.53 10.18 -12.71
CA ARG A 117 -8.04 11.13 -13.70
C ARG A 117 -7.12 12.33 -13.86
N ARG A 118 -6.36 12.73 -12.80
CA ARG A 118 -5.40 13.86 -12.75
C ARG A 118 -4.41 13.73 -11.58
N ASP A 119 -3.28 14.44 -11.64
CA ASP A 119 -2.31 14.66 -10.53
C ASP A 119 -1.76 13.39 -9.85
N VAL A 120 -1.07 12.56 -10.66
CA VAL A 120 -0.35 11.39 -10.18
C VAL A 120 0.98 11.79 -9.57
N VAL A 121 1.23 11.34 -8.34
CA VAL A 121 2.43 11.66 -7.56
C VAL A 121 3.21 10.38 -7.26
N ALA A 122 4.48 10.35 -7.64
CA ALA A 122 5.41 9.29 -7.26
C ALA A 122 5.86 9.45 -5.81
N CYS A 123 6.01 8.33 -5.11
CA CYS A 123 6.46 8.26 -3.72
C CYS A 123 7.73 7.41 -3.60
N PRO A 124 8.90 7.94 -4.03
CA PRO A 124 10.18 7.29 -3.80
C PRO A 124 10.52 7.32 -2.31
N LEU A 125 11.11 6.23 -1.81
CA LEU A 125 11.47 6.08 -0.41
C LEU A 125 12.83 5.37 -0.28
N PRO A 126 13.72 5.82 0.63
CA PRO A 126 14.90 5.04 0.98
C PRO A 126 14.51 3.78 1.78
N PRO A 127 15.42 2.80 1.95
CA PRO A 127 15.23 1.71 2.91
C PRO A 127 14.87 2.24 4.30
N GLY A 128 13.86 1.65 4.93
CA GLY A 128 13.27 2.09 6.19
C GLY A 128 12.28 3.25 6.06
N GLY A 129 12.13 3.85 4.87
CA GLY A 129 11.13 4.87 4.61
C GLY A 129 9.71 4.32 4.73
N LEU A 130 8.81 5.13 5.31
CA LEU A 130 7.41 4.79 5.56
C LEU A 130 6.51 5.78 4.83
N VAL A 131 5.47 5.27 4.17
CA VAL A 131 4.31 6.06 3.74
C VAL A 131 3.05 5.51 4.38
N LEU A 132 2.24 6.40 4.95
CA LEU A 132 0.88 6.12 5.38
C LEU A 132 -0.09 6.73 4.38
N PHE A 133 -1.16 6.00 4.05
CA PHE A 133 -2.18 6.50 3.13
C PHE A 133 -3.56 5.94 3.45
N HIS A 134 -4.60 6.71 3.12
CA HIS A 134 -5.99 6.26 3.28
C HIS A 134 -6.27 5.11 2.31
N GLY A 135 -6.92 4.04 2.76
CA GLY A 135 -7.25 2.87 1.92
C GLY A 135 -8.19 3.14 0.74
N ARG A 136 -8.75 4.35 0.63
CA ARG A 136 -9.55 4.83 -0.51
C ARG A 136 -8.72 5.67 -1.48
N VAL A 137 -7.44 5.94 -1.24
CA VAL A 137 -6.63 6.63 -2.24
C VAL A 137 -6.37 5.68 -3.42
N PRO A 138 -6.72 6.05 -4.66
CA PRO A 138 -6.28 5.31 -5.82
C PRO A 138 -4.75 5.31 -5.87
N HIS A 139 -4.16 4.14 -5.94
CA HIS A 139 -2.71 3.98 -6.00
C HIS A 139 -2.32 2.71 -6.75
N GLY A 140 -1.05 2.65 -7.15
CA GLY A 140 -0.51 1.54 -7.89
C GLY A 140 1.02 1.55 -7.88
N THR A 141 1.62 0.64 -8.63
CA THR A 141 3.07 0.64 -8.84
C THR A 141 3.40 0.15 -10.24
N ALA A 142 4.37 0.77 -10.91
CA ALA A 142 4.83 0.34 -12.24
C ALA A 142 5.64 -0.97 -12.19
N THR A 143 5.91 -1.58 -13.35
CA THR A 143 6.83 -2.72 -13.45
C THR A 143 8.26 -2.30 -13.07
N ASN A 144 8.99 -3.15 -12.35
CA ASN A 144 10.41 -2.92 -12.03
C ASN A 144 11.26 -3.21 -13.27
N ALA A 145 11.69 -2.15 -13.95
CA ALA A 145 12.56 -2.23 -15.13
C ALA A 145 14.06 -2.12 -14.78
N SER A 146 14.38 -1.89 -13.50
CA SER A 146 15.75 -1.67 -13.04
C SER A 146 16.50 -2.99 -12.81
N PRO A 147 17.84 -2.95 -12.70
CA PRO A 147 18.65 -4.12 -12.31
C PRO A 147 18.63 -4.41 -10.80
N ARG A 148 17.82 -3.70 -9.99
CA ARG A 148 17.79 -3.78 -8.52
C ARG A 148 16.45 -4.34 -8.02
N PRO A 149 16.42 -5.08 -6.90
CA PRO A 149 15.17 -5.51 -6.27
C PRO A 149 14.44 -4.33 -5.61
N ARG A 150 13.15 -4.55 -5.28
CA ARG A 150 12.32 -3.65 -4.47
C ARG A 150 11.23 -4.39 -3.70
#